data_AF-A0AAD8KQC9-F1
#
_entry.id   AF-A0AAD8KQC9-F1
#
_cell.length_a   1.000
_cell.length_b   1.000
_cell.length_c   1.000
_cell.angle_alpha   90.00
_cell.angle_beta   90.00
_cell.angle_gamma   90.00
#
_symmetry.space_group_name_H-M   'P 1'
#
loop_
_entity.id
_entity.type
_entity.pdbx_description
1 polymer ?
#
loop_
_entity_poly.entity_id
_entity_poly.type
_entity_poly.pdbx_seq_one_letter_code
_entity_poly.pdbx_strand_id
1 'polypeptide(L)'
;MMLVNVHSDNEDHCHAYGHIPKLQFRKYTSKARWNEGLGMAEIVSNKGRTWTTTGIVCGGKIYSFLEDILFLAEIGALQVLDDENKCISLEDIYTKVAAGVGGSSWESFEVYRHLISLCYILKRHSFC
;
A
#
# COMPACT_ATOMS: atom_id res chain seq x y z
N MET A 1 21.71 43.63 15.58
CA MET A 1 22.73 44.10 14.60
C MET A 1 23.21 42.85 13.88
N MET A 2 22.60 42.51 12.73
CA MET A 2 23.14 42.73 11.37
C MET A 2 24.60 42.28 11.24
N LEU A 3 25.05 41.54 10.22
CA LEU A 3 24.48 40.89 9.04
C LEU A 3 25.71 40.19 8.44
N VAL A 4 25.56 39.05 7.77
CA VAL A 4 26.39 38.82 6.57
C VAL A 4 25.51 38.25 5.49
N ASN A 5 25.31 39.08 4.48
CA ASN A 5 24.71 38.77 3.20
C ASN A 5 25.83 38.24 2.31
N VAL A 6 25.66 37.06 1.72
CA VAL A 6 26.29 36.73 0.44
C VAL A 6 25.21 36.13 -0.43
N HIS A 7 24.78 36.94 -1.40
CA HIS A 7 23.99 36.50 -2.53
C HIS A 7 24.99 35.93 -3.55
N SER A 8 24.89 34.64 -3.84
CA SER A 8 25.44 34.07 -5.07
C SER A 8 24.56 32.90 -5.51
N ASP A 9 23.94 33.15 -6.65
CA ASP A 9 23.15 32.27 -7.50
C ASP A 9 23.89 30.95 -7.79
N ASN A 10 23.26 29.80 -7.53
CA ASN A 10 23.54 28.57 -8.28
C ASN A 10 22.39 27.57 -8.17
N GLU A 11 22.03 27.08 -9.34
CA GLU A 11 20.88 26.25 -9.68
C GLU A 11 21.08 24.77 -9.28
N ASP A 12 19.96 24.03 -9.30
CA ASP A 12 19.84 22.57 -9.36
C ASP A 12 20.12 21.73 -8.09
N HIS A 13 19.06 21.18 -7.48
CA HIS A 13 18.66 19.78 -7.79
C HIS A 13 17.29 19.42 -7.18
N CYS A 14 16.50 18.82 -8.06
CA CYS A 14 15.17 18.26 -7.91
C CYS A 14 14.94 17.41 -6.65
N HIS A 15 13.98 17.81 -5.83
CA HIS A 15 13.10 16.84 -5.18
C HIS A 15 11.68 17.13 -5.65
N ALA A 16 11.29 16.50 -6.75
CA ALA A 16 9.89 16.34 -7.10
C ALA A 16 9.24 15.52 -5.97
N TYR A 17 8.78 16.22 -4.92
CA TYR A 17 7.89 15.67 -3.93
C TYR A 17 6.60 15.37 -4.69
N GLY A 18 6.50 14.11 -5.14
CA GLY A 18 5.45 13.63 -6.03
C GLY A 18 4.11 14.14 -5.55
N HIS A 19 3.37 14.76 -6.46
CA HIS A 19 2.01 15.23 -6.25
C HIS A 19 1.15 14.05 -5.79
N ILE A 20 1.04 13.86 -4.47
CA ILE A 20 0.11 12.92 -3.85
C ILE A 20 -1.26 13.39 -4.31
N PRO A 21 -2.00 12.61 -5.13
CA PRO A 21 -3.33 13.01 -5.55
C PRO A 21 -4.14 13.33 -4.31
N LYS A 22 -4.83 14.47 -4.26
CA LYS A 22 -5.76 14.81 -3.17
C LYS A 22 -6.76 13.66 -3.03
N LEU A 23 -6.51 12.77 -2.07
CA LEU A 23 -7.27 11.57 -1.86
C LEU A 23 -8.68 11.97 -1.41
N GLN A 24 -9.67 11.81 -2.29
CA GLN A 24 -11.06 11.90 -1.86
C GLN A 24 -11.38 10.62 -1.10
N PHE A 25 -11.42 10.72 0.24
CA PHE A 25 -11.86 9.62 1.10
C PHE A 25 -13.22 9.12 0.62
N ARG A 26 -13.23 7.88 0.14
CA ARG A 26 -14.44 7.28 -0.39
C ARG A 26 -15.33 6.89 0.78
N LYS A 27 -16.61 7.25 0.72
CA LYS A 27 -17.61 6.91 1.75
C LYS A 27 -17.76 5.39 1.99
N TYR A 28 -17.23 4.56 1.07
CA TYR A 28 -17.22 3.10 1.16
C TYR A 28 -15.81 2.58 0.87
N THR A 29 -15.16 2.03 1.89
CA THR A 29 -13.87 1.35 1.78
C THR A 29 -14.07 -0.14 1.51
N SER A 30 -13.13 -0.74 0.79
CA SER A 30 -13.07 -2.19 0.67
C SER A 30 -12.72 -2.80 2.03
N LYS A 31 -13.12 -4.05 2.26
CA LYS A 31 -12.73 -4.80 3.45
C LYS A 31 -12.01 -6.07 3.05
N ALA A 32 -10.92 -6.37 3.76
CA ALA A 32 -10.19 -7.61 3.62
C ALA A 32 -10.04 -8.28 4.99
N ARG A 33 -10.05 -9.61 5.02
CA ARG A 33 -9.74 -10.39 6.21
C ARG A 33 -8.34 -10.96 6.07
N TRP A 34 -7.48 -10.64 7.03
CA TRP A 34 -6.14 -11.18 7.10
C TRP A 34 -6.18 -12.68 7.40
N ASN A 35 -5.37 -13.47 6.70
CA ASN A 35 -5.21 -14.90 6.93
C ASN A 35 -3.75 -15.16 7.30
N GLU A 36 -3.49 -15.41 8.59
CA GLU A 36 -2.14 -15.66 9.10
C GLU A 36 -1.49 -16.89 8.47
N GLY A 37 -2.26 -17.94 8.17
CA GLY A 37 -1.76 -19.18 7.59
C GLY A 37 -1.25 -19.03 6.16
N LEU A 38 -1.81 -18.10 5.39
CA LEU A 38 -1.40 -17.81 4.01
C LEU A 38 -0.45 -16.60 3.91
N GLY A 39 -0.37 -15.78 4.95
CA GLY A 39 0.36 -14.50 4.90
C GLY A 39 -0.24 -13.53 3.87
N MET A 40 -1.56 -13.60 3.65
CA MET A 40 -2.30 -12.81 2.67
C MET A 40 -3.65 -12.39 3.25
N ALA A 41 -4.29 -11.37 2.68
CA ALA A 41 -5.67 -11.05 3.03
C ALA A 41 -6.66 -11.46 1.93
N GLU A 42 -7.77 -12.07 2.34
CA GLU A 42 -8.93 -12.35 1.49
C GLU A 42 -9.82 -11.11 1.40
N ILE A 43 -10.22 -10.72 0.20
CA ILE A 43 -11.14 -9.59 -0.01
C ILE A 43 -12.57 -10.05 0.27
N VAL A 44 -13.09 -9.68 1.44
CA VAL A 44 -14.44 -10.04 1.89
C VAL A 44 -15.51 -9.06 1.38
N SER A 45 -15.12 -7.83 1.06
CA SER A 45 -16.02 -6.85 0.44
C SER A 45 -15.26 -5.98 -0.54
N ASN A 46 -15.53 -6.21 -1.82
CA ASN A 46 -15.06 -5.35 -2.90
C ASN A 46 -15.97 -4.11 -3.03
N LYS A 47 -15.38 -2.92 -2.91
CA LYS A 47 -16.01 -1.64 -3.24
C LYS A 47 -15.19 -0.95 -4.33
N GLY A 48 -15.70 -0.96 -5.56
CA GLY A 48 -15.09 -0.27 -6.71
C GLY A 48 -14.48 -1.21 -7.74
N ARG A 49 -13.60 -0.64 -8.58
CA ARG A 49 -12.90 -1.35 -9.67
C ARG A 49 -11.43 -1.65 -9.35
N THR A 50 -10.96 -1.28 -8.15
CA THR A 50 -9.55 -1.42 -7.74
C THR A 50 -9.05 -2.86 -7.84
N TRP A 51 -9.90 -3.85 -7.52
CA TRP A 51 -9.57 -5.28 -7.56
C TRP A 51 -9.67 -5.92 -8.96
N THR A 52 -9.98 -5.14 -10.00
CA THR A 52 -9.97 -5.63 -11.38
C THR A 52 -8.53 -5.75 -11.92
N THR A 53 -7.60 -4.95 -11.38
CA THR A 53 -6.19 -4.91 -11.79
C THR A 53 -5.21 -5.32 -10.70
N THR A 54 -5.68 -5.51 -9.46
CA THR A 54 -4.86 -5.77 -8.27
C THR A 54 -5.44 -6.94 -7.48
N GLY A 55 -4.56 -7.81 -6.96
CA GLY A 55 -4.94 -9.05 -6.27
C GLY A 55 -4.85 -10.31 -7.13
N ILE A 56 -4.86 -11.47 -6.47
CA ILE A 56 -4.83 -12.80 -7.07
C ILE A 56 -6.21 -13.44 -6.92
N VAL A 57 -6.81 -13.87 -8.03
CA VAL A 57 -8.02 -14.70 -8.00
C VAL A 57 -7.62 -16.16 -7.79
N CYS A 58 -8.01 -16.75 -6.66
CA CYS A 58 -7.76 -18.15 -6.33
C CYS A 58 -9.04 -18.80 -5.80
N GLY A 59 -9.50 -19.89 -6.45
CA GLY A 59 -10.68 -20.63 -6.00
C GLY A 59 -11.98 -19.81 -5.96
N GLY A 60 -12.13 -18.81 -6.83
CA GLY A 60 -13.29 -17.90 -6.83
C GLY A 60 -13.25 -16.79 -5.77
N LYS A 61 -12.19 -16.73 -4.97
CA LYS A 61 -11.91 -15.66 -4.00
C LYS A 61 -10.77 -14.78 -4.48
N ILE A 62 -10.73 -13.53 -4.02
CA ILE A 62 -9.64 -12.60 -4.32
C ILE A 62 -8.76 -12.49 -3.06
N TYR A 63 -7.47 -12.73 -3.24
CA TYR A 63 -6.45 -12.55 -2.22
C TYR A 63 -5.53 -11.39 -2.60
N SER A 64 -4.95 -10.73 -1.61
CA SER A 64 -4.02 -9.62 -1.81
C SER A 64 -2.78 -9.83 -0.95
N PHE A 65 -1.62 -9.41 -1.46
CA PHE A 65 -0.38 -9.46 -0.71
C PHE A 65 -0.28 -8.30 0.29
N LEU A 66 0.65 -8.45 1.23
CA LEU A 66 0.84 -7.49 2.30
C LEU A 66 1.22 -6.08 1.79
N GLU A 67 1.99 -5.97 0.71
CA GLU A 67 2.37 -4.69 0.11
C GLU A 67 1.15 -3.95 -0.47
N ASP A 68 0.29 -4.65 -1.20
CA ASP A 68 -0.96 -4.10 -1.73
C ASP A 68 -1.87 -3.64 -0.58
N ILE A 69 -1.98 -4.47 0.47
CA ILE A 69 -2.81 -4.20 1.65
C ILE A 69 -2.33 -2.94 2.37
N LEU A 70 -1.03 -2.84 2.62
CA LEU A 70 -0.44 -1.71 3.33
C LEU A 70 -0.67 -0.42 2.54
N PHE A 71 -0.39 -0.42 1.23
CA PHE A 71 -0.63 0.74 0.39
C PHE A 71 -2.11 1.18 0.39
N LEU A 72 -3.02 0.23 0.24
CA LEU A 72 -4.46 0.53 0.23
C LEU A 72 -4.97 0.99 1.61
N ALA A 73 -4.38 0.49 2.70
CA ALA A 73 -4.67 0.93 4.05
C ALA A 73 -4.14 2.36 4.31
N GLU A 74 -2.92 2.69 3.87
CA GLU A 74 -2.32 4.03 3.98
C GLU A 74 -3.19 5.10 3.31
N ILE A 75 -3.72 4.81 2.12
CA ILE A 75 -4.61 5.75 1.40
C ILE A 75 -6.07 5.70 1.87
N GLY A 76 -6.39 4.86 2.87
CA GLY A 76 -7.74 4.70 3.41
C GLY A 76 -8.73 4.05 2.44
N ALA A 77 -8.26 3.29 1.45
CA ALA A 77 -9.11 2.56 0.49
C ALA A 77 -9.50 1.15 0.98
N LEU A 78 -8.76 0.60 1.93
CA LEU A 78 -8.96 -0.75 2.48
C LEU A 78 -8.96 -0.73 4.00
N GLN A 79 -9.95 -1.40 4.59
CA GLN A 79 -9.98 -1.75 6.00
C GLN A 79 -9.62 -3.23 6.15
N VAL A 80 -8.58 -3.52 6.94
CA VAL A 80 -8.12 -4.87 7.20
C VAL A 80 -8.75 -5.36 8.50
N LEU A 81 -9.31 -6.57 8.46
CA LEU A 81 -9.99 -7.22 9.56
C LEU A 81 -9.19 -8.46 9.99
N ASP A 82 -9.23 -8.75 11.29
CA ASP A 82 -8.77 -10.03 11.83
C ASP A 82 -9.87 -11.12 11.73
N ASP A 83 -9.58 -12.29 12.31
CA ASP A 83 -10.51 -13.41 12.37
C ASP A 83 -11.77 -13.12 13.20
N GLU A 84 -11.69 -12.19 14.16
CA GLU A 84 -12.81 -11.72 14.98
C GLU A 84 -13.59 -10.56 14.31
N ASN A 85 -13.24 -10.20 13.08
CA ASN A 85 -13.76 -9.06 12.32
C ASN A 85 -13.48 -7.69 12.98
N LYS A 86 -12.48 -7.61 13.86
CA LYS A 86 -11.98 -6.35 14.39
C LYS A 86 -10.96 -5.75 13.43
N CYS A 87 -10.91 -4.42 13.39
CA CYS A 87 -9.99 -3.71 12.51
C CYS A 87 -8.55 -3.83 13.03
N ILE A 88 -7.66 -4.25 12.15
CA ILE A 88 -6.22 -4.25 12.39
C ILE A 88 -5.71 -2.81 12.21
N SER A 89 -4.86 -2.36 13.13
CA SER A 89 -4.29 -1.02 13.07
C SER A 89 -3.21 -0.94 11.98
N LEU A 90 -2.92 0.26 11.48
CA LEU A 90 -1.85 0.45 10.51
C LEU A 90 -0.47 0.06 11.08
N GLU A 91 -0.25 0.29 12.37
CA GLU A 91 0.96 -0.10 13.11
C GLU A 91 1.19 -1.62 13.10
N ASP A 92 0.12 -2.39 13.29
CA ASP A 92 0.19 -3.86 13.22
C ASP A 92 0.55 -4.34 11.81
N ILE A 93 0.03 -3.67 10.77
CA ILE A 93 0.35 -3.99 9.37
C ILE A 93 1.83 -3.70 9.10
N TYR A 94 2.36 -2.57 9.56
CA TYR A 94 3.79 -2.27 9.45
C TYR A 94 4.65 -3.29 10.17
N THR A 95 4.22 -3.75 11.35
CA THR A 95 4.94 -4.78 12.10
C THR A 95 4.97 -6.11 11.33
N LYS A 96 3.88 -6.47 10.63
CA LYS A 96 3.86 -7.65 9.74
C LYS A 96 4.83 -7.52 8.57
N VAL A 97 4.96 -6.33 7.99
CA VAL A 97 5.94 -6.07 6.91
C VAL A 97 7.37 -6.20 7.42
N ALA A 98 7.66 -5.60 8.58
CA ALA A 98 8.96 -5.69 9.22
C ALA A 98 9.34 -7.13 9.61
N ALA A 99 8.35 -7.95 9.98
CA ALA A 99 8.53 -9.37 10.28
C ALA A 99 8.70 -10.24 9.02
N GLY A 100 8.54 -9.69 7.82
CA GLY A 100 8.73 -10.41 6.55
C GLY A 100 7.60 -11.38 6.19
N VAL A 101 6.39 -11.16 6.72
CA VAL A 101 5.26 -12.06 6.52
C VAL A 101 4.85 -12.09 5.04
N GLY A 102 4.55 -13.27 4.49
CA GLY A 102 4.19 -13.41 3.06
C GLY A 102 5.36 -13.12 2.11
N GLY A 103 6.59 -13.13 2.62
CA GLY A 103 7.80 -12.80 1.86
C GLY A 103 7.92 -11.31 1.55
N SER A 104 7.25 -10.44 2.33
CA SER A 104 7.37 -9.00 2.19
C SER A 104 8.71 -8.50 2.69
N SER A 105 9.16 -7.37 2.16
CA SER A 105 10.26 -6.60 2.74
C SER A 105 9.98 -5.11 2.57
N TRP A 106 10.64 -4.27 3.36
CA TRP A 106 10.51 -2.82 3.22
C TRP A 106 10.98 -2.34 1.84
N GLU A 107 12.07 -2.92 1.32
CA GLU A 107 12.58 -2.62 -0.01
C GLU A 107 11.56 -2.98 -1.09
N SER A 108 10.92 -4.14 -0.96
CA SER A 108 9.87 -4.57 -1.89
C SER A 108 8.66 -3.62 -1.86
N PHE A 109 8.29 -3.13 -0.66
CA PHE A 109 7.22 -2.17 -0.50
C PHE A 109 7.57 -0.79 -1.09
N GLU A 110 8.80 -0.30 -0.92
CA GLU A 110 9.24 0.96 -1.54
C GLU A 110 9.21 0.89 -3.06
N VAL A 111 9.71 -0.21 -3.64
CA VAL A 111 9.65 -0.45 -5.09
C VAL A 111 8.20 -0.49 -5.55
N TYR A 112 7.33 -1.20 -4.84
CA TYR A 112 5.90 -1.25 -5.12
C TYR A 112 5.28 0.15 -5.14
N ARG A 113 5.48 0.95 -4.08
CA ARG A 113 4.95 2.32 -3.99
C ARG A 113 5.41 3.20 -5.13
N HIS A 114 6.70 3.12 -5.46
CA HIS A 114 7.27 3.89 -6.56
C HIS A 114 6.60 3.53 -7.90
N LEU A 115 6.49 2.24 -8.22
CA LEU A 115 5.90 1.78 -9.47
C LEU A 115 4.40 2.09 -9.56
N ILE A 116 3.64 1.99 -8.46
CA ILE A 116 2.23 2.40 -8.42
C ILE A 116 2.08 3.91 -8.63
N SER A 117 2.99 4.74 -8.10
CA SER A 117 2.96 6.19 -8.35
C SER A 117 3.12 6.55 -9.83
N LEU A 118 3.82 5.70 -10.58
CA LEU A 118 4.00 5.80 -12.03
C LEU A 118 2.86 5.13 -12.83
N CYS A 119 1.81 4.65 -12.15
CA CYS A 119 0.65 3.96 -12.73
C CYS A 119 0.98 2.62 -13.42
N TYR A 120 2.05 1.92 -13.02
CA TYR A 120 2.27 0.54 -13.45
C TYR A 120 1.27 -0.41 -12.80
N ILE A 121 0.90 -1.47 -13.54
CA ILE A 121 0.14 -2.60 -12.99
C ILE A 121 1.15 -3.64 -12.49
N LEU A 122 1.13 -3.91 -11.19
CA LEU A 122 2.07 -4.82 -10.55
C LEU A 122 1.45 -6.20 -10.32
N LYS A 123 2.24 -7.23 -10.59
CA LYS A 123 1.88 -8.63 -10.34
C LYS A 123 3.10 -9.35 -9.78
N ARG A 124 2.94 -10.06 -8.66
CA ARG A 124 4.00 -10.95 -8.14
C ARG A 124 4.12 -12.17 -9.04
N HIS A 125 5.36 -12.51 -9.40
CA HIS A 125 5.68 -13.64 -10.27
C HIS A 125 5.50 -15.01 -9.57
N SER A 126 5.48 -15.05 -8.24
CA SER A 126 5.71 -16.27 -7.44
C SER A 126 4.47 -17.12 -7.08
N PHE A 127 3.30 -16.86 -7.66
CA PHE A 127 2.07 -17.62 -7.38
C PHE A 127 1.31 -17.89 -8.68
N CYS A 128 1.79 -18.86 -9.46
CA CYS A 128 1.10 -19.56 -10.53
C CYS A 128 1.47 -21.03 -10.44
#